data_AF-F7ZEK5-F1
#
_entry.id   AF-F7ZEK5-F1
#
_cell.length_a   1.000
_cell.length_b   1.000
_cell.length_c   1.000
_cell.angle_alpha   90.00
_cell.angle_beta   90.00
_cell.angle_gamma   90.00
#
_symmetry.space_group_name_H-M   'P 1'
#
loop_
_entity.id
_entity.type
_entity.pdbx_description
1 polymer ?
#
loop_
_entity_poly.entity_id
_entity_poly.type
_entity_poly.pdbx_seq_one_letter_code
_entity_poly.pdbx_strand_id
1 'polypeptide(L)'
;MLNSTCLKFVRSPWGVYYDLRLNRLQNPDWEFLSKQPTHQPTLDTLIGPPPAVLGKRADYAFLRKRLKIGRRLGVKLNSDKVWFDAMSIAFTESASHVPWSAIEETKFLLPHHSKDVEKGRTFVQLKSRYSAVLTELNRVKVGLAIALPSVDIIVENDETERILAQKDGLTKGHDGHLKCHIQNENAKLNEAIFETANTARGEENCHEWLIAVQRPSGLSSLLLDLAPLKRQQSRTRWRVNSHFAGQNFRSTSLPKRLL
;
A
#
# COMPACT_ATOMS: atom_id res chain seq x y z
N MET A 1 -3.71 6.06 17.54
CA MET A 1 -2.85 4.85 17.45
C MET A 1 -3.68 3.63 17.82
N LEU A 2 -4.08 2.79 16.86
CA LEU A 2 -4.77 1.52 17.13
C LEU A 2 -3.76 0.49 17.61
N ASN A 3 -3.45 0.54 18.91
CA ASN A 3 -2.65 -0.47 19.60
C ASN A 3 -3.53 -1.69 19.90
N SER A 4 -3.99 -2.37 18.85
CA SER A 4 -4.91 -3.49 19.03
C SER A 4 -4.17 -4.66 19.70
N THR A 5 -4.77 -5.22 20.76
CA THR A 5 -4.27 -6.43 21.45
C THR A 5 -3.94 -7.56 20.48
N CYS A 6 -4.66 -7.62 19.35
CA CYS A 6 -4.40 -8.54 18.25
C CYS A 6 -3.03 -8.30 17.57
N LEU A 7 -2.67 -7.06 17.24
CA LEU A 7 -1.36 -6.75 16.64
C LEU A 7 -0.19 -7.10 17.56
N LYS A 8 -0.34 -6.85 18.87
CA LYS A 8 0.64 -7.28 19.88
C LYS A 8 0.75 -8.80 19.95
N PHE A 9 -0.39 -9.49 19.92
CA PHE A 9 -0.42 -10.95 19.93
C PHE A 9 0.25 -11.56 18.72
N VAL A 10 -0.10 -11.13 17.50
CA VAL A 10 0.46 -11.65 16.24
C VAL A 10 1.98 -11.51 16.20
N ARG A 11 2.53 -10.44 16.77
CA ARG A 11 3.98 -10.21 16.86
C ARG A 11 4.68 -10.92 18.03
N SER A 12 3.93 -11.55 18.92
CA SER A 12 4.50 -12.28 20.06
C SER A 12 4.90 -13.71 19.67
N PRO A 13 5.81 -14.37 20.43
CA PRO A 13 6.12 -15.79 20.21
C PRO A 13 4.86 -16.68 20.24
N TRP A 14 3.85 -16.31 21.02
CA TRP A 14 2.57 -17.01 21.09
C TRP A 14 1.72 -16.85 19.83
N GLY A 15 1.76 -15.67 19.20
CA GLY A 15 1.11 -15.42 17.92
C GLY A 15 1.75 -16.23 16.80
N VAL A 16 3.08 -16.23 16.75
CA VAL A 16 3.85 -17.06 15.79
C VAL A 16 3.55 -18.54 15.98
N TYR A 17 3.55 -19.05 17.23
CA TYR A 17 3.17 -20.43 17.51
C TYR A 17 1.75 -20.75 17.04
N TYR A 18 0.79 -19.89 17.36
CA TYR A 18 -0.60 -20.08 16.97
C TYR A 18 -0.74 -20.14 15.45
N ASP A 19 -0.12 -19.21 14.73
CA ASP A 19 -0.18 -19.16 13.27
C ASP A 19 0.43 -20.40 12.60
N LEU A 20 1.62 -20.81 13.05
CA LEU A 20 2.33 -21.94 12.46
C LEU A 20 1.72 -23.31 12.81
N ARG A 21 1.10 -23.46 13.99
CA ARG A 21 0.70 -24.78 14.52
C ARG A 21 -0.79 -24.98 14.66
N LEU A 22 -1.56 -23.93 14.98
CA LEU A 22 -2.96 -24.07 15.37
C LEU A 22 -3.93 -23.45 14.35
N ASN A 23 -3.53 -22.41 13.62
CA ASN A 23 -4.38 -21.70 12.67
C ASN A 23 -4.96 -22.62 11.58
N ARG A 24 -4.20 -23.63 11.14
CA ARG A 24 -4.64 -24.62 10.14
C ARG A 24 -5.89 -25.41 10.56
N LEU A 25 -6.15 -25.55 11.87
CA LEU A 25 -7.37 -26.19 12.38
C LEU A 25 -8.64 -25.40 12.04
N GLN A 26 -8.50 -24.14 11.63
CA GLN A 26 -9.59 -23.25 11.24
C GLN A 26 -9.86 -23.26 9.74
N ASN A 27 -9.04 -23.95 8.94
CA ASN A 27 -9.26 -24.02 7.49
C ASN A 27 -10.66 -24.53 7.12
N PRO A 28 -11.22 -25.59 7.76
CA PRO A 28 -12.59 -26.01 7.49
C PRO A 28 -13.61 -24.92 7.84
N ASP A 29 -13.34 -24.16 8.90
CA ASP A 29 -14.22 -23.07 9.34
C ASP A 29 -14.27 -21.96 8.28
N TRP A 30 -13.11 -21.60 7.72
CA TRP A 30 -13.00 -20.62 6.64
C TRP A 30 -13.62 -21.11 5.33
N GLU A 31 -13.45 -22.38 5.00
CA GLU A 31 -14.08 -22.98 3.82
C GLU A 31 -15.61 -22.95 3.92
N PHE A 32 -16.16 -23.33 5.07
CA PHE A 32 -17.59 -23.22 5.32
C PHE A 32 -18.08 -21.77 5.20
N LEU A 33 -17.36 -20.83 5.82
CA LEU A 33 -17.71 -19.41 5.79
C LEU A 33 -17.67 -18.83 4.36
N SER A 34 -16.74 -19.29 3.52
CA SER A 34 -16.64 -18.88 2.12
C SER A 34 -17.88 -19.23 1.29
N LYS A 35 -18.66 -20.24 1.70
CA LYS A 35 -19.89 -20.68 1.04
C LYS A 35 -21.13 -19.95 1.54
N GLN A 36 -21.01 -19.17 2.62
CA GLN A 36 -22.14 -18.41 3.17
C GLN A 36 -22.48 -17.19 2.31
N PRO A 37 -23.70 -16.64 2.46
CA PRO A 37 -24.05 -15.34 1.91
C PRO A 37 -23.19 -14.22 2.48
N THR A 38 -22.91 -13.23 1.65
CA THR A 38 -22.18 -12.03 2.05
C THR A 38 -22.96 -11.27 3.12
N HIS A 39 -22.25 -10.73 4.11
CA HIS A 39 -22.80 -9.99 5.24
C HIS A 39 -23.76 -10.77 6.14
N GLN A 40 -23.75 -12.11 6.06
CA GLN A 40 -24.51 -12.94 6.99
C GLN A 40 -23.59 -13.41 8.14
N PRO A 41 -23.82 -12.94 9.38
CA PRO A 41 -23.05 -13.41 10.51
C PRO A 41 -23.36 -14.86 10.82
N THR A 42 -22.30 -15.65 11.01
CA THR A 42 -22.36 -17.08 11.22
C THR A 42 -21.65 -17.43 12.52
N LEU A 43 -22.36 -18.12 13.41
CA LEU A 43 -21.84 -18.53 14.71
C LEU A 43 -20.81 -19.65 14.55
N ASP A 44 -19.77 -19.62 15.37
CA ASP A 44 -18.77 -20.68 15.40
C ASP A 44 -19.34 -22.09 15.66
N THR A 45 -20.45 -22.19 16.40
CA THR A 45 -21.15 -23.46 16.63
C THR A 45 -21.95 -23.99 15.45
N LEU A 46 -22.16 -23.16 14.42
CA LEU A 46 -22.76 -23.60 13.15
C LEU A 46 -21.70 -24.00 12.13
N ILE A 47 -20.49 -23.47 12.27
CA ILE A 47 -19.36 -23.66 11.35
C ILE A 47 -18.60 -24.94 11.68
N GLY A 48 -18.40 -25.21 12.97
CA GLY A 48 -17.52 -26.25 13.48
C GLY A 48 -18.24 -27.43 14.14
N PRO A 49 -17.46 -28.34 14.79
CA PRO A 49 -18.02 -29.43 15.57
C PRO A 49 -18.85 -28.90 16.75
N PRO A 50 -19.70 -29.75 17.37
CA PRO A 50 -20.57 -29.34 18.47
C PRO A 50 -19.82 -28.60 19.58
N PRO A 51 -20.46 -27.67 20.31
CA PRO A 51 -19.79 -26.81 21.29
C PRO A 51 -18.89 -27.56 22.29
N ALA A 52 -19.30 -28.76 22.71
CA ALA A 52 -18.55 -29.62 23.63
C ALA A 52 -17.19 -30.10 23.07
N VAL A 53 -17.09 -30.24 21.76
CA VAL A 53 -15.86 -30.60 21.04
C VAL A 53 -15.06 -29.35 20.68
N LEU A 54 -15.75 -28.28 20.25
CA LEU A 54 -15.13 -27.03 19.84
C LEU A 54 -14.28 -26.42 20.95
N GLY A 55 -14.77 -26.41 22.20
CA GLY A 55 -14.04 -25.89 23.35
C GLY A 55 -12.76 -26.68 23.69
N LYS A 56 -12.66 -27.95 23.25
CA LYS A 56 -11.49 -28.81 23.43
C LYS A 56 -10.52 -28.76 22.25
N ARG A 57 -10.89 -28.17 21.12
CA ARG A 57 -10.03 -28.02 19.95
C ARG A 57 -8.83 -27.16 20.34
N ALA A 58 -7.63 -27.58 19.93
CA ALA A 58 -6.38 -26.99 20.43
C ALA A 58 -6.26 -25.48 20.18
N ASP A 59 -6.78 -24.98 19.05
CA ASP A 59 -6.85 -23.56 18.73
C ASP A 59 -7.79 -22.80 19.68
N TYR A 60 -8.99 -23.31 19.95
CA TYR A 60 -9.94 -22.72 20.89
C TYR A 60 -9.42 -22.70 22.32
N ALA A 61 -8.88 -23.82 22.80
CA ALA A 61 -8.30 -23.92 24.13
C ALA A 61 -7.13 -22.94 24.30
N PHE A 62 -6.29 -22.80 23.27
CA PHE A 62 -5.18 -21.85 23.27
C PHE A 62 -5.66 -20.40 23.32
N LEU A 63 -6.58 -20.00 22.43
CA LEU A 63 -7.13 -18.65 22.40
C LEU A 63 -7.85 -18.29 23.69
N ARG A 64 -8.59 -19.23 24.28
CA ARG A 64 -9.23 -19.04 25.59
C ARG A 64 -8.20 -18.78 26.68
N LYS A 65 -7.19 -19.64 26.80
CA LYS A 65 -6.15 -19.52 27.84
C LYS A 65 -5.31 -18.24 27.68
N ARG A 66 -4.96 -17.85 26.46
CA ARG A 66 -3.99 -16.77 26.18
C ARG A 66 -4.63 -15.41 25.91
N LEU A 67 -5.74 -15.39 25.20
CA LEU A 67 -6.40 -14.16 24.76
C LEU A 67 -7.76 -13.93 25.41
N LYS A 68 -8.20 -14.85 26.29
CA LYS A 68 -9.49 -14.75 26.97
C LYS A 68 -10.66 -14.70 26.00
N ILE A 69 -10.53 -15.42 24.87
CA ILE A 69 -11.55 -15.52 23.83
C ILE A 69 -12.39 -16.79 24.06
N GLY A 70 -13.71 -16.63 24.12
CA GLY A 70 -14.67 -17.71 24.35
C GLY A 70 -15.36 -18.16 23.06
N ARG A 71 -16.16 -17.25 22.49
CA ARG A 71 -17.01 -17.50 21.31
C ARG A 71 -16.63 -16.57 20.18
N ARG A 72 -16.93 -16.97 18.95
CA ARG A 72 -16.63 -16.19 17.76
C ARG A 72 -17.81 -16.14 16.79
N LEU A 73 -17.87 -15.04 16.06
CA LEU A 73 -18.78 -14.78 14.97
C LEU A 73 -17.95 -14.59 13.70
N GLY A 74 -18.18 -15.41 12.69
CA GLY A 74 -17.56 -15.29 11.38
C GLY A 74 -18.49 -14.60 10.40
N VAL A 75 -17.96 -13.74 9.54
CA VAL A 75 -18.73 -13.05 8.51
C VAL A 75 -17.94 -13.02 7.21
N LYS A 76 -18.57 -13.42 6.11
CA LYS A 76 -18.04 -13.20 4.76
C LYS A 76 -18.32 -11.76 4.31
N LEU A 77 -17.30 -11.04 3.87
CA LEU A 77 -17.38 -9.60 3.55
C LEU A 77 -17.60 -9.31 2.06
N ASN A 78 -17.25 -10.25 1.17
CA ASN A 78 -17.36 -10.06 -0.28
C ASN A 78 -18.04 -11.25 -0.96
N SER A 79 -18.50 -11.08 -2.20
CA SER A 79 -19.04 -12.16 -3.05
C SER A 79 -18.12 -12.50 -4.24
N ASP A 80 -16.90 -11.97 -4.24
CA ASP A 80 -15.94 -12.16 -5.33
C ASP A 80 -15.52 -13.64 -5.43
N LYS A 81 -15.27 -14.12 -6.66
CA LYS A 81 -14.84 -15.50 -6.94
C LYS A 81 -13.32 -15.67 -6.87
N VAL A 82 -12.57 -14.56 -6.97
CA VAL A 82 -11.11 -14.53 -7.00
C VAL A 82 -10.53 -14.32 -5.59
N TRP A 83 -11.21 -13.53 -4.76
CA TRP A 83 -10.73 -13.16 -3.43
C TRP A 83 -11.77 -13.51 -2.37
N PHE A 84 -11.33 -14.15 -1.28
CA PHE A 84 -12.17 -14.38 -0.11
C PHE A 84 -11.80 -13.41 1.01
N ASP A 85 -12.73 -12.52 1.34
CA ASP A 85 -12.60 -11.65 2.51
C ASP A 85 -13.58 -12.10 3.60
N ALA A 86 -13.07 -12.23 4.81
CA ALA A 86 -13.88 -12.53 5.97
C ALA A 86 -13.41 -11.77 7.20
N MET A 87 -14.34 -11.56 8.12
CA MET A 87 -14.10 -10.98 9.44
C MET A 87 -14.48 -11.99 10.50
N SER A 88 -13.68 -12.06 11.57
CA SER A 88 -14.03 -12.78 12.79
C SER A 88 -14.11 -11.82 13.96
N ILE A 89 -15.25 -11.80 14.63
CA ILE A 89 -15.46 -11.06 15.88
C ILE A 89 -15.37 -12.05 17.03
N ALA A 90 -14.49 -11.75 17.98
CA ALA A 90 -14.26 -12.59 19.15
C ALA A 90 -14.91 -11.98 20.39
N PHE A 91 -15.56 -12.84 21.17
CA PHE A 91 -16.18 -12.52 22.44
C PHE A 91 -15.36 -13.11 23.59
N THR A 92 -15.50 -12.54 24.78
CA THR A 92 -14.74 -12.92 25.96
C THR A 92 -14.99 -14.37 26.39
N GLU A 93 -14.08 -14.95 27.18
CA GLU A 93 -14.20 -16.33 27.66
C GLU A 93 -15.43 -16.59 28.54
N SER A 94 -15.95 -15.53 29.17
CA SER A 94 -17.17 -15.53 29.96
C SER A 94 -18.44 -15.67 29.12
N ALA A 95 -18.39 -15.33 27.83
CA ALA A 95 -19.52 -15.47 26.94
C ALA A 95 -19.75 -16.96 26.62
N SER A 96 -20.83 -17.54 27.16
CA SER A 96 -21.24 -18.91 26.81
C SER A 96 -21.83 -19.00 25.40
N HIS A 97 -22.42 -17.90 24.93
CA HIS A 97 -23.06 -17.72 23.63
C HIS A 97 -22.73 -16.32 23.08
N VAL A 98 -22.90 -16.13 21.78
CA VAL A 98 -22.81 -14.81 21.15
C VAL A 98 -24.13 -14.06 21.42
N PRO A 99 -24.10 -12.85 22.02
CA PRO A 99 -25.31 -12.07 22.27
C PRO A 99 -26.05 -11.72 20.97
N TRP A 100 -27.38 -11.80 20.97
CA TRP A 100 -28.18 -11.45 19.79
C TRP A 100 -28.01 -9.98 19.37
N SER A 101 -27.94 -9.07 20.35
CA SER A 101 -27.70 -7.64 20.09
C SER A 101 -26.40 -7.42 19.30
N ALA A 102 -25.33 -8.14 19.64
CA ALA A 102 -24.06 -8.04 18.94
C ALA A 102 -24.16 -8.52 17.48
N ILE A 103 -25.01 -9.50 17.18
CA ILE A 103 -25.25 -9.97 15.81
C ILE A 103 -25.94 -8.87 15.00
N GLU A 104 -27.01 -8.29 15.53
CA GLU A 104 -27.79 -7.24 14.86
C GLU A 104 -26.99 -5.95 14.67
N GLU A 105 -26.28 -5.50 15.70
CA GLU A 105 -25.41 -4.33 15.63
C GLU A 105 -24.27 -4.54 14.62
N THR A 106 -23.68 -5.74 14.61
CA THR A 106 -22.63 -6.07 13.64
C THR A 106 -23.17 -5.96 12.22
N LYS A 107 -24.35 -6.54 11.93
CA LYS A 107 -24.94 -6.54 10.58
C LYS A 107 -25.00 -5.17 9.95
N PHE A 108 -25.38 -4.16 10.73
CA PHE A 108 -25.46 -2.77 10.27
C PHE A 108 -24.09 -2.22 9.82
N LEU A 109 -23.00 -2.61 10.48
CA LEU A 109 -21.65 -2.11 10.19
C LEU A 109 -20.94 -2.89 9.07
N LEU A 110 -21.41 -4.09 8.72
CA LEU A 110 -20.75 -4.98 7.75
C LEU A 110 -20.55 -4.36 6.35
N PRO A 111 -21.51 -3.62 5.77
CA PRO A 111 -21.30 -2.97 4.48
C PRO A 111 -20.15 -1.96 4.51
N HIS A 112 -20.02 -1.21 5.61
CA HIS A 112 -18.95 -0.23 5.79
C HIS A 112 -17.58 -0.89 5.91
N HIS A 113 -17.47 -1.92 6.76
CA HIS A 113 -16.24 -2.69 6.89
C HIS A 113 -15.79 -3.35 5.58
N SER A 114 -16.75 -3.87 4.81
CA SER A 114 -16.46 -4.47 3.51
C SER A 114 -15.90 -3.44 2.53
N LYS A 115 -16.47 -2.23 2.53
CA LYS A 115 -15.97 -1.13 1.71
C LYS A 115 -14.57 -0.69 2.12
N ASP A 116 -14.26 -0.71 3.40
CA ASP A 116 -12.93 -0.36 3.91
C ASP A 116 -11.87 -1.38 3.50
N VAL A 117 -12.19 -2.69 3.55
CA VAL A 117 -11.30 -3.76 3.06
C VAL A 117 -11.04 -3.62 1.57
N GLU A 118 -12.08 -3.33 0.78
CA GLU A 118 -11.97 -3.10 -0.68
C GLU A 118 -11.04 -1.91 -1.00
N LYS A 119 -11.23 -0.77 -0.31
CA LYS A 119 -10.38 0.41 -0.45
C LYS A 119 -8.94 0.12 -0.03
N GLY A 120 -8.76 -0.55 1.10
CA GLY A 120 -7.46 -0.96 1.62
C GLY A 120 -6.67 -1.80 0.60
N ARG A 121 -7.33 -2.77 -0.06
CA ARG A 121 -6.71 -3.56 -1.13
C ARG A 121 -6.24 -2.69 -2.28
N THR A 122 -7.11 -1.80 -2.75
CA THR A 122 -6.78 -0.90 -3.87
C THR A 122 -5.56 -0.05 -3.52
N PHE A 123 -5.50 0.46 -2.30
CA PHE A 123 -4.37 1.25 -1.82
C PHE A 123 -3.08 0.42 -1.71
N VAL A 124 -3.14 -0.82 -1.21
CA VAL A 124 -1.98 -1.73 -1.16
C VAL A 124 -1.45 -2.06 -2.56
N GLN A 125 -2.34 -2.34 -3.51
CA GLN A 125 -1.95 -2.59 -4.90
C GLN A 125 -1.32 -1.35 -5.54
N LEU A 126 -1.89 -0.17 -5.29
CA LEU A 126 -1.36 1.08 -5.79
C LEU A 126 0.03 1.37 -5.19
N LYS A 127 0.18 1.21 -3.88
CA LYS A 127 1.47 1.34 -3.19
C LYS A 127 2.50 0.38 -3.76
N SER A 128 2.14 -0.89 -3.97
CA SER A 128 3.02 -1.90 -4.56
C SER A 128 3.49 -1.52 -5.96
N ARG A 129 2.59 -1.04 -6.82
CA ARG A 129 2.93 -0.56 -8.17
C ARG A 129 3.88 0.64 -8.13
N TYR A 130 3.60 1.62 -7.28
CA TYR A 130 4.50 2.77 -7.12
C TYR A 130 5.87 2.34 -6.60
N SER A 131 5.94 1.48 -5.59
CA SER A 131 7.20 0.95 -5.08
C SER A 131 7.98 0.18 -6.16
N ALA A 132 7.30 -0.57 -7.02
CA ALA A 132 7.96 -1.25 -8.14
C ALA A 132 8.57 -0.26 -9.15
N VAL A 133 7.88 0.83 -9.48
CA VAL A 133 8.41 1.89 -10.34
C VAL A 133 9.64 2.55 -9.71
N LEU A 134 9.58 2.92 -8.42
CA LEU A 134 10.73 3.49 -7.71
C LEU A 134 11.93 2.53 -7.71
N THR A 135 11.67 1.22 -7.53
CA THR A 135 12.70 0.19 -7.56
C THR A 135 13.35 0.06 -8.95
N GLU A 136 12.56 0.17 -10.03
CA GLU A 136 13.11 0.13 -11.38
C GLU A 136 13.95 1.38 -11.68
N LEU A 137 13.51 2.56 -11.22
CA LEU A 137 14.28 3.80 -11.34
C LEU A 137 15.63 3.74 -10.60
N ASN A 138 15.70 3.02 -9.47
CA ASN A 138 16.98 2.76 -8.79
C ASN A 138 17.99 2.04 -9.69
N ARG A 139 17.55 1.20 -10.64
CA ARG A 139 18.45 0.46 -11.54
C ARG A 139 19.14 1.36 -12.57
N VAL A 140 18.48 2.44 -12.98
CA VAL A 140 19.04 3.43 -13.91
C VAL A 140 19.83 4.54 -13.20
N LYS A 141 20.02 4.42 -11.87
CA LYS A 141 20.72 5.42 -11.03
C LYS A 141 20.15 6.84 -11.18
N VAL A 142 18.83 6.92 -11.31
CA VAL A 142 18.11 8.20 -11.30
C VAL A 142 17.47 8.39 -9.94
N GLY A 143 17.82 9.48 -9.26
CA GLY A 143 17.14 9.92 -8.05
C GLY A 143 15.76 10.49 -8.38
N LEU A 144 14.71 9.95 -7.76
CA LEU A 144 13.37 10.53 -7.77
C LEU A 144 12.93 10.89 -6.35
N ALA A 145 12.35 12.07 -6.21
CA ALA A 145 11.67 12.50 -5.00
C ALA A 145 10.39 13.30 -5.32
N ILE A 146 9.45 13.27 -4.39
CA ILE A 146 8.28 14.13 -4.37
C ILE A 146 8.45 15.11 -3.22
N ALA A 147 8.39 16.40 -3.54
CA ALA A 147 8.49 17.48 -2.56
C ALA A 147 7.17 18.24 -2.43
N LEU A 148 6.93 18.81 -1.24
CA LEU A 148 5.88 19.79 -0.99
C LEU A 148 6.32 21.19 -1.46
N PRO A 149 5.39 22.16 -1.58
CA PRO A 149 5.73 23.55 -1.88
C PRO A 149 6.66 24.18 -0.82
N SER A 150 6.67 23.63 0.39
CA SER A 150 7.62 23.99 1.45
C SER A 150 9.04 23.46 1.22
N VAL A 151 9.30 22.72 0.14
CA VAL A 151 10.60 22.07 -0.16
C VAL A 151 10.88 20.83 0.71
N ASP A 152 9.87 20.34 1.44
CA ASP A 152 9.95 19.10 2.21
C ASP A 152 9.79 17.88 1.31
N ILE A 153 10.74 16.94 1.37
CA ILE A 153 10.64 15.67 0.65
C ILE A 153 9.71 14.71 1.42
N ILE A 154 8.62 14.28 0.77
CA ILE A 154 7.65 13.33 1.34
C ILE A 154 7.82 11.89 0.85
N VAL A 155 8.42 11.72 -0.33
CA VAL A 155 8.72 10.40 -0.91
C VAL A 155 10.05 10.52 -1.64
N GLU A 156 10.93 9.54 -1.48
CA GLU A 156 12.18 9.42 -2.21
C GLU A 156 12.49 7.95 -2.51
N ASN A 157 13.25 7.69 -3.56
CA ASN A 157 13.82 6.37 -3.82
C ASN A 157 15.23 6.24 -3.24
N ASP A 158 15.73 5.01 -3.17
CA ASP A 158 17.06 4.69 -2.61
C ASP A 158 18.19 5.47 -3.28
N GLU A 159 18.11 5.73 -4.59
CA GLU A 159 19.14 6.51 -5.28
C GLU A 159 19.14 7.99 -4.85
N THR A 160 17.97 8.59 -4.64
CA THR A 160 17.89 9.94 -4.05
C THR A 160 18.47 9.96 -2.65
N GLU A 161 18.14 8.97 -1.80
CA GLU A 161 18.71 8.86 -0.47
C GLU A 161 20.24 8.77 -0.53
N ARG A 162 20.79 7.95 -1.45
CA ARG A 162 22.24 7.81 -1.69
C ARG A 162 22.89 9.11 -2.17
N ILE A 163 22.24 9.87 -3.05
CA ILE A 163 22.72 11.17 -3.54
C ILE A 163 22.74 12.19 -2.40
N LEU A 164 21.66 12.30 -1.64
CA LEU A 164 21.53 13.23 -0.52
C LEU A 164 22.49 12.90 0.64
N ALA A 165 22.75 11.60 0.87
CA ALA A 165 23.70 11.13 1.88
C ALA A 165 25.16 11.50 1.57
N GLN A 166 25.52 11.71 0.30
CA GLN A 166 26.87 12.18 -0.07
C GLN A 166 27.12 13.62 0.37
N LYS A 167 26.06 14.41 0.60
CA LYS A 167 26.13 15.83 0.98
C LYS A 167 26.99 16.67 0.02
N ASP A 168 26.97 16.32 -1.26
CA ASP A 168 27.85 16.86 -2.27
C ASP A 168 27.02 17.55 -3.37
N GLY A 169 26.64 18.80 -3.08
CA GLY A 169 25.77 19.63 -3.91
C GLY A 169 24.37 19.79 -3.30
N LEU A 170 23.69 18.68 -3.03
CA LEU A 170 22.36 18.62 -2.40
C LEU A 170 22.38 17.91 -1.05
N THR A 171 21.60 18.42 -0.12
CA THR A 171 21.46 17.87 1.23
C THR A 171 20.02 17.90 1.68
N LYS A 172 19.62 16.92 2.49
CA LYS A 172 18.34 16.92 3.20
C LYS A 172 18.59 17.23 4.67
N GLY A 173 17.94 18.27 5.19
CA GLY A 173 17.98 18.62 6.60
C GLY A 173 17.26 17.60 7.48
N HIS A 174 17.45 17.69 8.80
CA HIS A 174 16.73 16.85 9.77
C HIS A 174 15.21 17.05 9.77
N ASP A 175 14.79 18.22 9.29
CA ASP A 175 13.41 18.64 9.06
C ASP A 175 12.80 18.05 7.76
N GLY A 176 13.62 17.43 6.91
CA GLY A 176 13.18 16.91 5.61
C GLY A 176 13.27 17.93 4.47
N HIS A 177 13.71 19.16 4.76
CA HIS A 177 13.90 20.21 3.76
C HIS A 177 15.11 19.93 2.87
N LEU A 178 14.93 20.04 1.56
CA LEU A 178 16.01 19.98 0.58
C LEU A 178 16.78 21.32 0.54
N LYS A 179 18.11 21.26 0.53
CA LYS A 179 19.00 22.43 0.49
C LYS A 179 20.17 22.20 -0.46
N CYS A 180 20.46 23.20 -1.30
CA CYS A 180 21.70 23.27 -2.07
C CYS A 180 22.83 23.83 -1.19
N HIS A 181 24.06 23.38 -1.46
CA HIS A 181 25.24 23.87 -0.73
C HIS A 181 25.59 25.33 -1.11
N ILE A 182 25.35 25.72 -2.36
CA ILE A 182 25.61 27.09 -2.85
C ILE A 182 24.36 27.94 -2.65
N GLN A 183 24.48 29.06 -1.95
CA GLN A 183 23.34 29.91 -1.57
C GLN A 183 22.54 30.43 -2.77
N ASN A 184 23.22 30.81 -3.86
CA ASN A 184 22.56 31.29 -5.08
C ASN A 184 21.75 30.16 -5.77
N GLU A 185 22.30 28.95 -5.81
CA GLU A 185 21.59 27.78 -6.35
C GLU A 185 20.43 27.35 -5.45
N ASN A 186 20.57 27.53 -4.14
CA ASN A 186 19.49 27.28 -3.19
C ASN A 186 18.31 28.24 -3.39
N ALA A 187 18.59 29.52 -3.66
CA ALA A 187 17.55 30.49 -3.98
C ALA A 187 16.81 30.11 -5.28
N LYS A 188 17.54 29.75 -6.34
CA LYS A 188 16.97 29.27 -7.61
C LYS A 188 16.14 28.00 -7.45
N LEU A 189 16.60 27.06 -6.62
CA LEU A 189 15.86 25.83 -6.33
C LEU A 189 14.52 26.14 -5.65
N ASN A 190 14.53 27.02 -4.64
CA ASN A 190 13.32 27.40 -3.92
C ASN A 190 12.32 28.12 -4.83
N GLU A 191 12.80 29.02 -5.68
CA GLU A 191 11.99 29.72 -6.69
C GLU A 191 11.36 28.73 -7.67
N ALA A 192 12.15 27.82 -8.24
CA ALA A 192 11.65 26.81 -9.17
C ALA A 192 10.62 25.86 -8.52
N ILE A 193 10.83 25.45 -7.27
CA ILE A 193 9.86 24.63 -6.53
C ILE A 193 8.56 25.40 -6.30
N PHE A 194 8.66 26.68 -5.95
CA PHE A 194 7.49 27.54 -5.72
C PHE A 194 6.66 27.72 -7.00
N GLU A 195 7.27 28.07 -8.12
CA GLU A 195 6.57 28.20 -9.41
C GLU A 195 5.97 26.87 -9.90
N THR A 196 6.72 25.78 -9.75
CA THR A 196 6.26 24.43 -10.09
C THR A 196 5.05 24.05 -9.23
N ALA A 197 5.05 24.42 -7.94
CA ALA A 197 3.92 24.21 -7.05
C ALA A 197 2.69 25.03 -7.43
N ASN A 198 2.86 26.30 -7.82
CA ASN A 198 1.76 27.15 -8.32
C ASN A 198 1.16 26.59 -9.62
N THR A 199 2.01 26.07 -10.51
CA THR A 199 1.53 25.38 -11.72
C THR A 199 0.75 24.11 -11.39
N ALA A 200 1.16 23.34 -10.36
CA ALA A 200 0.40 22.19 -9.89
C ALA A 200 -0.99 22.56 -9.34
N ARG A 201 -1.16 23.79 -8.83
CA ARG A 201 -2.45 24.36 -8.38
C ARG A 201 -3.30 24.94 -9.52
N GLY A 202 -2.74 25.06 -10.72
CA GLY A 202 -3.40 25.65 -11.89
C GLY A 202 -3.31 27.18 -11.95
N GLU A 203 -2.42 27.77 -11.16
CA GLU A 203 -2.24 29.23 -11.07
C GLU A 203 -1.17 29.74 -12.06
N GLU A 204 -0.33 28.83 -12.58
CA GLU A 204 0.74 29.11 -13.54
C GLU A 204 0.81 28.01 -14.61
N ASN A 205 1.64 28.20 -15.65
CA ASN A 205 1.81 27.26 -16.76
C ASN A 205 3.28 26.93 -17.03
N CYS A 206 4.06 26.64 -15.98
CA CYS A 206 5.41 26.14 -16.12
C CYS A 206 5.40 24.62 -16.38
N HIS A 207 5.98 24.19 -17.50
CA HIS A 207 5.96 22.78 -17.88
C HIS A 207 6.99 21.96 -17.09
N GLU A 208 8.25 22.39 -17.06
CA GLU A 208 9.38 21.71 -16.41
C GLU A 208 10.49 22.74 -16.09
N TRP A 209 11.21 22.53 -14.99
CA TRP A 209 12.37 23.34 -14.58
C TRP A 209 13.61 22.46 -14.53
N LEU A 210 14.64 22.83 -15.31
CA LEU A 210 15.91 22.12 -15.34
C LEU A 210 17.01 22.95 -14.65
N ILE A 211 17.57 22.43 -13.57
CA ILE A 211 18.60 23.10 -12.77
C ILE A 211 19.85 22.23 -12.68
N ALA A 212 21.00 22.78 -13.06
CA ALA A 212 22.29 22.15 -12.78
C ALA A 212 22.83 22.66 -11.44
N VAL A 213 23.04 21.76 -10.48
CA VAL A 213 23.59 22.04 -9.15
C VAL A 213 25.05 21.62 -9.13
N GLN A 214 25.93 22.55 -8.78
CA GLN A 214 27.36 22.24 -8.71
C GLN A 214 27.69 21.39 -7.49
N ARG A 215 28.66 20.51 -7.65
CA ARG A 215 29.17 19.64 -6.59
C ARG A 215 30.44 20.24 -6.00
N PRO A 216 30.49 20.52 -4.68
CA PRO A 216 31.70 20.97 -4.01
C PRO A 216 32.92 20.06 -4.23
N SER A 217 32.71 18.76 -4.47
CA SER A 217 33.78 17.82 -4.82
C SER A 217 34.47 18.08 -6.17
N GLY A 218 33.91 18.95 -7.02
CA GLY A 218 34.40 19.20 -8.38
C GLY A 218 34.00 18.12 -9.39
N LEU A 219 33.22 17.11 -8.98
CA LEU A 219 32.62 16.15 -9.88
C LEU A 219 31.53 16.79 -10.76
N SER A 220 31.11 16.10 -11.81
CA SER A 220 30.06 16.57 -12.72
C SER A 220 28.80 17.00 -11.97
N SER A 221 28.28 18.18 -12.31
CA SER A 221 27.08 18.76 -11.69
C SER A 221 25.90 17.79 -11.69
N LEU A 222 25.08 17.87 -10.64
CA LEU A 222 23.81 17.15 -10.57
C LEU A 222 22.78 17.89 -11.41
N LEU A 223 22.08 17.17 -12.27
CA LEU A 223 20.97 17.72 -13.05
C LEU A 223 19.66 17.41 -12.34
N LEU A 224 18.95 18.45 -11.95
CA LEU A 224 17.62 18.38 -11.36
C LEU A 224 16.58 18.72 -12.42
N ASP A 225 15.62 17.83 -12.58
CA ASP A 225 14.42 18.04 -13.39
C ASP A 225 13.21 18.12 -12.46
N LEU A 226 12.57 19.28 -12.42
CA LEU A 226 11.45 19.60 -11.54
C LEU A 226 10.19 19.74 -12.38
N ALA A 227 9.21 18.86 -12.14
CA ALA A 227 7.95 18.85 -12.87
C ALA A 227 6.74 18.92 -11.91
N PRO A 228 5.67 19.65 -12.27
CA PRO A 228 4.49 19.77 -11.44
C PRO A 228 3.69 18.46 -11.43
N LEU A 229 3.31 18.00 -10.24
CA LEU A 229 2.36 16.88 -10.10
C LEU A 229 0.94 17.36 -10.42
N LYS A 230 0.57 17.37 -11.71
CA LYS A 230 -0.78 17.74 -12.14
C LYS A 230 -1.81 16.74 -11.61
N ARG A 231 -2.87 17.26 -10.97
CA ARG A 231 -4.08 16.48 -10.68
C ARG A 231 -4.79 16.20 -12.00
N GLN A 232 -4.66 14.99 -12.54
CA GLN A 232 -5.35 14.60 -13.76
C GLN A 232 -6.87 14.48 -13.50
N GLN A 233 -7.63 15.55 -13.78
CA GLN A 233 -9.08 15.46 -13.94
C GLN A 233 -9.40 14.87 -15.32
N SER A 234 -9.78 13.59 -15.31
CA SER A 234 -10.47 12.84 -16.37
C SER A 234 -9.68 12.41 -17.62
N ARG A 235 -9.77 11.09 -17.87
CA ARG A 235 -9.65 10.35 -19.15
C ARG A 235 -8.63 10.87 -20.17
N THR A 236 -7.43 10.26 -20.20
CA THR A 236 -6.77 10.02 -21.49
C THR A 236 -5.89 8.77 -21.48
N ARG A 237 -6.12 7.97 -22.52
CA ARG A 237 -5.46 6.75 -22.97
C ARG A 237 -3.93 6.88 -22.90
N TRP A 238 -3.25 6.00 -22.15
CA TRP A 238 -1.80 5.86 -22.23
C TRP A 238 -1.43 5.42 -23.65
N ARG A 239 -0.87 6.34 -24.46
CA ARG A 239 -0.05 6.00 -25.62
C ARG A 239 1.41 6.20 -25.21
N VAL A 240 2.13 5.11 -25.03
CA VAL A 240 3.59 5.13 -24.98
C VAL A 240 4.07 5.41 -26.40
N ASN A 241 4.49 6.65 -26.66
CA ASN A 241 5.22 6.99 -27.89
C ASN A 241 6.71 6.72 -27.64
N SER A 242 7.17 5.52 -27.97
CA SER A 242 8.60 5.25 -28.15
C SER A 242 8.98 5.67 -29.58
N HIS A 243 9.49 6.89 -29.75
CA HIS A 243 10.25 7.28 -30.94
C HIS A 243 11.74 6.99 -30.68
N PHE A 244 12.17 5.78 -31.04
CA PHE A 244 13.55 5.53 -31.46
C PHE A 244 13.54 5.51 -32.98
N ALA A 245 14.09 6.56 -33.59
CA ALA A 245 14.32 6.60 -35.03
C ALA A 245 15.78 6.23 -35.32
N GLY A 246 15.95 5.23 -36.18
CA GLY A 246 17.14 5.05 -37.01
C GLY A 246 17.92 3.76 -36.76
N GLN A 247 17.60 2.68 -37.48
CA GLN A 247 18.29 2.42 -38.75
C GLN A 247 17.62 1.31 -39.58
N ASN A 248 17.50 1.63 -40.85
CA ASN A 248 17.02 0.90 -42.01
C ASN A 248 17.38 -0.60 -42.08
N PHE A 249 16.39 -1.43 -42.45
CA PHE A 249 16.57 -2.42 -43.52
C PHE A 249 15.25 -2.59 -44.29
N ARG A 250 15.30 -2.39 -45.61
CA ARG A 250 14.16 -2.50 -46.54
C ARG A 250 14.03 -3.92 -47.11
N SER A 251 12.76 -4.30 -47.30
CA SER A 251 12.19 -5.22 -48.31
C SER A 251 12.45 -6.73 -48.13
N THR A 252 11.47 -7.64 -48.26
CA THR A 252 10.54 -7.79 -49.39
C THR A 252 9.28 -8.61 -49.05
N SER A 253 8.17 -8.23 -49.70
CA SER A 253 7.01 -9.00 -50.20
C SER A 253 6.33 -10.14 -49.39
N LEU A 254 5.08 -9.88 -49.04
CA LEU A 254 3.91 -10.79 -48.94
C LEU A 254 3.65 -11.58 -50.25
N PRO A 255 2.93 -12.74 -50.25
CA PRO A 255 1.46 -12.72 -50.07
C PRO A 255 0.77 -13.91 -49.37
N LYS A 256 -0.36 -13.54 -48.74
CA LYS A 256 -1.68 -14.23 -48.58
C LYS A 256 -1.82 -15.71 -48.96
N ARG A 257 -2.45 -16.49 -48.06
CA ARG A 257 -3.65 -17.36 -48.25
C ARG A 257 -4.08 -17.90 -46.87
N LEU A 258 -5.29 -17.63 -46.40
CA LEU A 258 -6.50 -18.46 -46.54
C LEU A 258 -6.30 -19.90 -46.04
N LEU A 259 -6.67 -20.15 -44.78
CA LEU A 259 -7.75 -21.04 -44.33
C LEU A 259 -7.99 -20.81 -42.83
#